data_AF-A0A073K8V0-F1
#
_entry.id   AF-A0A073K8V0-F1
#
_cell.length_a   1.000
_cell.length_b   1.000
_cell.length_c   1.000
_cell.angle_alpha   90.00
_cell.angle_beta   90.00
_cell.angle_gamma   90.00
#
_symmetry.space_group_name_H-M   'P 1'
#
loop_
_entity.id
_entity.type
_entity.pdbx_description
1 polymer ?
#
loop_
_entity_poly.entity_id
_entity_poly.type
_entity_poly.pdbx_seq_one_letter_code
_entity_poly.pdbx_strand_id
1 'polypeptide(L)'
;MFEDWEGPVAEIIRKTTNINARSLFKFDSLPTWSKGRVALIGDAAHGTSPWTGQGTSIALEDAMYLAKMLKEHDFSDAYYYFEDDRKQRIDSIFKKFENPDQFFMEMGNELSSYKIQWNDEEVYSLK
;
A
#
# COMPACT_ATOMS: atom_id res chain seq x y z
N MET A 1 -20.09 16.14 -3.38
CA MET A 1 -18.61 15.98 -3.52
C MET A 1 -18.20 15.70 -4.95
N PHE A 2 -18.88 14.82 -5.69
CA PHE A 2 -18.51 14.44 -7.08
C PHE A 2 -19.51 14.92 -8.14
N GLU A 3 -20.33 15.93 -7.83
CA GLU A 3 -21.40 16.40 -8.73
C GLU A 3 -20.86 17.01 -10.03
N ASP A 4 -19.72 17.70 -9.94
CA ASP A 4 -19.07 18.37 -11.06
C ASP A 4 -18.11 17.45 -11.84
N TRP A 5 -18.03 16.16 -11.50
CA TRP A 5 -17.16 15.21 -12.19
C TRP A 5 -17.81 14.71 -13.49
N GLU A 6 -17.03 14.69 -14.57
CA GLU A 6 -17.39 14.16 -15.89
C GLU A 6 -16.63 12.87 -16.23
N GLY A 7 -16.99 12.24 -17.35
CA GLY A 7 -16.28 11.06 -17.87
C GLY A 7 -16.60 9.73 -17.16
N PRO A 8 -15.82 8.68 -17.45
CA PRO A 8 -16.13 7.30 -17.06
C PRO A 8 -16.14 7.09 -15.55
N VAL A 9 -15.28 7.78 -14.80
CA VAL A 9 -15.25 7.70 -13.33
C VAL A 9 -16.56 8.21 -12.73
N ALA A 10 -17.06 9.34 -13.22
CA ALA A 10 -18.31 9.91 -12.76
C ALA A 10 -19.51 9.03 -13.12
N GLU A 11 -19.48 8.37 -14.29
CA GLU A 11 -20.50 7.39 -14.68
C GLU A 11 -20.50 6.17 -13.75
N ILE A 12 -19.33 5.61 -13.41
CA ILE A 12 -19.20 4.52 -12.46
C ILE A 12 -19.80 4.89 -11.10
N ILE A 13 -19.48 6.09 -10.59
CA ILE A 13 -20.03 6.59 -9.32
C ILE A 13 -21.56 6.68 -9.40
N ARG A 14 -22.12 7.31 -10.45
CA ARG A 14 -23.57 7.45 -10.64
C ARG A 14 -24.31 6.12 -10.79
N LYS A 15 -23.68 5.11 -11.41
CA LYS A 15 -24.25 3.76 -11.58
C LYS A 15 -24.07 2.85 -10.36
N THR A 16 -23.22 3.22 -9.40
CA THR A 16 -22.99 2.41 -8.20
C THR A 16 -24.15 2.57 -7.24
N THR A 17 -24.90 1.49 -7.00
CA THR A 17 -26.09 1.50 -6.15
C THR A 17 -25.77 1.45 -4.65
N ASN A 18 -24.62 0.91 -4.28
CA ASN A 18 -24.17 0.78 -2.90
C ASN A 18 -22.71 1.21 -2.76
N ILE A 19 -22.48 2.30 -2.03
CA ILE A 19 -21.14 2.77 -1.70
C ILE A 19 -20.84 2.38 -0.26
N ASN A 20 -19.80 1.58 -0.07
CA ASN A 20 -19.38 1.16 1.26
C ASN A 20 -18.12 1.90 1.67
N ALA A 21 -18.30 3.12 2.19
CA ALA A 21 -17.18 3.92 2.66
C ALA A 21 -16.48 3.25 3.85
N ARG A 22 -15.14 3.29 3.83
CA ARG A 22 -14.29 2.76 4.91
C ARG A 22 -13.32 3.84 5.33
N SER A 23 -13.22 4.05 6.63
CA SER A 23 -12.18 4.90 7.20
C SER A 23 -10.83 4.21 7.02
N LEU A 24 -9.86 4.98 6.55
CA LEU A 24 -8.46 4.54 6.50
C LEU A 24 -7.83 4.86 7.85
N PHE A 25 -7.31 3.84 8.51
CA PHE A 25 -6.61 3.97 9.78
C PHE A 25 -5.12 3.75 9.55
N LYS A 26 -4.30 4.59 10.18
CA LYS A 26 -2.85 4.46 10.25
C LYS A 26 -2.43 4.67 11.70
N PHE A 27 -1.38 3.98 12.11
CA PHE A 27 -0.70 4.21 13.37
C PHE A 27 0.79 4.47 13.11
N ASP A 28 1.45 5.12 14.05
CA ASP A 28 2.89 5.37 13.99
C ASP A 28 3.67 4.06 14.16
N SER A 29 4.91 4.03 13.66
CA SER A 29 5.75 2.82 13.75
C SER A 29 5.86 2.32 15.20
N LEU A 30 5.60 1.02 15.41
CA LEU A 30 5.69 0.42 16.73
C LEU A 30 7.15 0.36 17.19
N PRO A 31 7.44 0.65 18.48
CA PRO A 31 8.79 0.62 19.00
C PRO A 31 9.40 -0.78 18.96
N THR A 32 8.60 -1.82 19.19
CA THR A 32 9.00 -3.23 19.07
C THR A 32 7.91 -4.06 18.41
N TRP A 33 8.30 -5.08 17.65
CA TRP A 33 7.40 -5.99 16.94
C TRP A 33 7.31 -7.36 17.60
N SER A 34 8.08 -7.62 18.65
CA SER A 34 8.06 -8.89 19.36
C SER A 34 8.07 -8.73 20.88
N LYS A 35 7.56 -9.76 21.57
CA LYS A 35 7.66 -9.92 23.02
C LYS A 35 7.60 -11.40 23.39
N GLY A 36 8.68 -11.90 23.99
CA GLY A 36 8.80 -13.32 24.32
C GLY A 36 8.75 -14.19 23.06
N ARG A 37 7.76 -15.08 22.95
CA ARG A 37 7.57 -15.99 21.80
C ARG A 37 6.48 -15.52 20.83
N VAL A 38 6.15 -14.23 20.85
CA VAL A 38 5.13 -13.62 19.99
C VAL A 38 5.79 -12.53 19.16
N ALA A 39 5.57 -12.57 17.85
CA ALA A 39 6.00 -11.56 16.90
C ALA A 39 4.81 -11.09 16.06
N LEU A 40 4.79 -9.80 15.72
CA LEU A 40 3.85 -9.16 14.81
C LEU A 40 4.45 -9.14 13.40
N ILE A 41 3.62 -9.37 12.39
CA ILE A 41 3.98 -9.27 10.97
C ILE A 41 2.84 -8.59 10.20
N GLY A 42 3.12 -8.07 8.99
CA GLY A 42 2.09 -7.46 8.17
C GLY A 42 1.45 -6.23 8.83
N ASP A 43 0.16 -5.99 8.54
CA ASP A 43 -0.53 -4.80 9.05
C ASP A 43 -0.56 -4.69 10.57
N ALA A 44 -0.43 -5.80 11.31
CA ALA A 44 -0.31 -5.78 12.76
C ALA A 44 1.00 -5.15 13.26
N ALA A 45 2.08 -5.24 12.46
CA ALA A 45 3.38 -4.68 12.79
C ALA A 45 3.54 -3.23 12.30
N HIS A 46 3.04 -2.94 11.10
CA HIS A 46 3.41 -1.72 10.38
C HIS A 46 2.27 -0.97 9.70
N GLY A 47 1.01 -1.42 9.81
CA GLY A 47 -0.17 -0.69 9.37
C GLY A 47 -0.04 -0.09 7.97
N THR A 48 -0.07 -0.91 6.93
CA THR A 48 0.31 -0.48 5.59
C THR A 48 -0.66 0.55 5.03
N SER A 49 -0.14 1.69 4.57
CA SER A 49 -0.92 2.65 3.81
C SER A 49 -1.45 2.02 2.51
N PRO A 50 -2.77 2.11 2.22
CA PRO A 50 -3.35 1.51 1.03
C PRO A 50 -2.81 2.14 -0.27
N TRP A 51 -2.28 3.35 -0.20
CA TRP A 51 -1.68 4.06 -1.34
C TRP A 51 -0.54 3.29 -1.99
N THR A 52 0.13 2.41 -1.24
CA THR A 52 1.23 1.60 -1.75
C THR A 52 0.76 0.47 -2.66
N GLY A 53 -0.46 -0.06 -2.46
CA GLY A 53 -0.92 -1.31 -3.07
C GLY A 53 -0.09 -2.55 -2.68
N GLN A 54 0.80 -2.46 -1.69
CA GLN A 54 1.80 -3.48 -1.38
C GLN A 54 1.59 -4.19 -0.03
N GLY A 55 0.50 -3.93 0.69
CA GLY A 55 0.28 -4.50 2.03
C GLY A 55 0.41 -6.01 2.08
N THR A 56 -0.20 -6.72 1.13
CA THR A 56 -0.09 -8.19 1.01
C THR A 56 1.33 -8.63 0.67
N SER A 57 1.98 -7.97 -0.28
CA SER A 57 3.36 -8.30 -0.68
C SER A 57 4.33 -8.14 0.49
N ILE A 58 4.22 -7.06 1.25
CA ILE A 58 5.06 -6.78 2.42
C ILE A 58 4.83 -7.83 3.51
N ALA A 59 3.57 -8.17 3.80
CA ALA A 59 3.25 -9.22 4.77
C ALA A 59 3.81 -10.60 4.36
N LEU A 60 3.82 -10.91 3.07
CA LEU A 60 4.43 -12.15 2.55
C LEU A 60 5.96 -12.12 2.65
N GLU A 61 6.60 -10.99 2.33
CA GLU A 61 8.02 -10.79 2.54
C GLU A 61 8.38 -10.98 4.03
N ASP A 62 7.58 -10.43 4.96
CA ASP A 62 7.78 -10.58 6.40
C ASP A 62 7.70 -12.04 6.83
N ALA A 63 6.66 -12.77 6.40
CA ALA A 63 6.49 -14.17 6.74
C ALA A 63 7.68 -15.03 6.26
N MET A 64 8.13 -14.80 5.03
CA MET A 64 9.28 -15.51 4.45
C MET A 64 10.57 -15.16 5.20
N TYR A 65 10.80 -13.89 5.52
CA TYR A 65 12.00 -13.44 6.21
C TYR A 65 12.07 -13.98 7.64
N LEU A 66 10.96 -13.86 8.38
CA LEU A 66 10.84 -14.38 9.74
C LEU A 66 11.06 -15.90 9.79
N ALA A 67 10.47 -16.64 8.84
CA ALA A 67 10.67 -18.08 8.75
C ALA A 67 12.14 -18.46 8.50
N LYS A 68 12.85 -17.68 7.68
CA LYS A 68 14.29 -17.85 7.47
C LYS A 68 15.08 -17.60 8.75
N MET A 69 14.83 -16.49 9.43
CA MET A 69 15.55 -16.14 10.66
C MET A 69 15.32 -17.17 11.78
N LEU A 70 14.08 -17.65 11.95
CA LEU A 70 13.76 -18.70 12.93
C LEU A 70 14.39 -20.07 12.61
N LYS A 71 14.81 -20.30 11.36
CA LYS A 71 15.53 -21.51 10.97
C LYS A 71 17.02 -21.43 11.32
N GLU A 72 17.59 -20.22 11.29
CA GLU A 72 19.02 -19.97 11.44
C GLU A 72 19.41 -19.58 12.87
N HIS A 73 18.45 -19.08 13.66
CA HIS A 73 18.67 -18.51 14.99
C HIS A 73 17.62 -18.98 16.02
N ASP A 74 17.86 -18.74 17.31
CA ASP A 74 16.81 -18.83 18.31
C ASP A 74 15.77 -17.71 18.14
N PHE A 75 14.63 -17.82 18.81
CA PHE A 75 13.53 -16.87 18.61
C PHE A 75 13.89 -15.44 19.02
N SER A 76 14.78 -15.24 19.98
CA SER A 76 15.17 -13.90 20.45
C SER A 76 15.99 -13.19 19.37
N ASP A 77 17.03 -13.87 18.88
CA ASP A 77 17.90 -13.34 17.83
C ASP A 77 17.15 -13.21 16.50
N ALA A 78 16.32 -14.21 16.15
CA ALA A 78 15.53 -14.18 14.93
C ALA A 78 14.58 -12.98 14.89
N TYR A 79 13.92 -12.67 16.02
CA TYR A 79 13.02 -11.52 16.10
C TYR A 79 13.77 -10.20 16.05
N TYR A 80 14.96 -10.11 16.64
CA TYR A 80 15.80 -8.92 16.55
C TYR A 80 16.19 -8.62 15.10
N TYR A 81 16.76 -9.59 14.38
CA TYR A 81 17.17 -9.41 12.98
C TYR A 81 15.97 -9.16 12.06
N PHE A 82 14.88 -9.91 12.25
CA PHE A 82 13.63 -9.68 11.53
C PHE A 82 13.15 -8.24 11.70
N GLU A 83 13.07 -7.75 12.93
CA GLU A 83 12.56 -6.41 13.20
C GLU A 83 13.45 -5.32 12.60
N ASP A 84 14.78 -5.42 12.77
CA ASP A 84 15.74 -4.42 12.28
C ASP A 84 15.70 -4.30 10.76
N ASP A 85 15.79 -5.43 10.05
CA ASP A 85 15.84 -5.44 8.59
C ASP A 85 14.48 -5.03 7.97
N ARG A 86 13.38 -5.49 8.55
CA ARG A 86 12.05 -5.25 7.99
C ARG A 86 11.57 -3.82 8.24
N LYS A 87 11.90 -3.20 9.38
CA LYS A 87 11.62 -1.78 9.61
C LYS A 87 12.30 -0.90 8.56
N GLN A 88 13.58 -1.12 8.27
CA GLN A 88 14.30 -0.38 7.23
C GLN A 88 13.67 -0.55 5.84
N ARG A 89 13.27 -1.79 5.51
CA ARG A 89 12.59 -2.08 4.24
C ARG A 89 11.26 -1.33 4.14
N ILE A 90 10.43 -1.34 5.18
CA ILE A 90 9.11 -0.72 5.18
C ILE A 90 9.21 0.80 5.16
N ASP A 91 10.12 1.39 5.94
CA ASP A 91 10.37 2.84 5.93
C ASP A 91 10.79 3.31 4.54
N SER A 92 11.61 2.53 3.83
CA SER A 92 12.00 2.83 2.44
C SER A 92 10.82 2.85 1.46
N ILE A 93 9.79 2.03 1.72
CA ILE A 93 8.56 2.00 0.92
C ILE A 93 7.70 3.20 1.29
N PHE A 94 7.44 3.41 2.58
CA PHE A 94 6.56 4.50 3.04
C PHE A 94 7.09 5.88 2.69
N LYS A 95 8.41 6.09 2.71
CA LYS A 95 9.02 7.35 2.28
C LYS A 95 8.64 7.74 0.85
N LYS A 96 8.44 6.77 -0.06
CA LYS A 96 7.99 7.05 -1.44
C LYS A 96 6.55 7.56 -1.50
N PHE A 97 5.77 7.28 -0.47
CA PHE A 97 4.34 7.60 -0.39
C PHE A 97 4.04 8.56 0.77
N GLU A 98 5.05 9.26 1.31
CA GLU A 98 4.86 10.30 2.34
C GLU A 98 4.03 11.47 1.82
N ASN A 99 4.11 11.74 0.50
CA ASN A 99 3.34 12.79 -0.15
C ASN A 99 2.45 12.21 -1.28
N PRO A 100 1.35 11.53 -0.92
CA PRO A 100 0.51 10.83 -1.91
C PRO A 100 -0.09 11.80 -2.92
N ASP A 101 -0.45 13.02 -2.53
CA ASP A 101 -0.98 14.04 -3.44
C ASP A 101 0.01 14.37 -4.55
N GLN A 102 1.28 14.58 -4.20
CA GLN A 102 2.35 14.82 -5.17
C GLN A 102 2.53 13.61 -6.10
N PHE A 103 2.56 12.40 -5.54
CA PHE A 103 2.68 11.17 -6.33
C PHE A 103 1.53 11.02 -7.34
N PHE A 104 0.28 11.20 -6.91
CA PHE A 104 -0.89 11.10 -7.80
C PHE A 104 -0.94 12.22 -8.83
N MET A 105 -0.49 13.43 -8.50
CA MET A 105 -0.37 14.52 -9.49
C MET A 105 0.69 14.21 -10.55
N GLU A 106 1.88 13.76 -10.14
CA GLU A 106 2.96 13.39 -11.07
C GLU A 106 2.52 12.25 -12.00
N MET A 107 1.92 11.20 -11.43
CA MET A 107 1.39 10.08 -12.20
C MET A 107 0.22 10.51 -13.10
N GLY A 108 -0.66 11.40 -12.64
CA GLY A 108 -1.75 11.95 -13.45
C GLY A 108 -1.25 12.73 -14.66
N ASN A 109 -0.22 13.56 -14.47
CA ASN A 109 0.44 14.28 -15.55
C ASN A 109 1.08 13.31 -16.55
N GLU A 110 1.75 12.27 -16.06
CA GLU A 110 2.34 11.25 -16.95
C GLU A 110 1.25 10.53 -17.75
N LEU A 111 0.18 10.07 -17.07
CA LEU A 111 -0.93 9.33 -17.67
C LEU A 111 -1.75 10.15 -18.67
N SER A 112 -1.87 11.48 -18.47
CA SER A 112 -2.54 12.37 -19.43
C SER A 112 -1.87 12.40 -20.82
N SER A 113 -0.60 11.98 -20.92
CA SER A 113 0.09 11.86 -22.21
C SER A 113 -0.25 10.58 -22.97
N TYR A 114 -0.85 9.58 -22.32
CA TYR A 114 -1.17 8.30 -22.93
C TYR A 114 -2.59 8.29 -23.50
N LYS A 115 -2.71 7.83 -24.75
CA LYS A 115 -4.00 7.54 -25.37
C LYS A 115 -4.35 6.07 -25.16
N ILE A 116 -5.47 5.81 -24.47
CA ILE A 116 -6.00 4.45 -24.30
C ILE A 116 -6.95 4.17 -25.47
N GLN A 117 -6.62 3.18 -26.30
CA GLN A 117 -7.49 2.67 -27.36
C GLN A 117 -8.15 1.36 -26.90
N TRP A 118 -9.44 1.20 -27.15
CA TRP A 118 -10.18 -0.03 -26.86
C TRP A 118 -11.11 -0.36 -28.02
N ASN A 119 -10.87 -1.48 -28.72
CA ASN A 119 -11.65 -1.96 -29.88
C ASN A 119 -11.91 -0.93 -30.99
N ASP A 120 -10.86 -0.47 -31.68
CA ASP A 120 -10.90 0.42 -32.88
C ASP A 120 -11.71 1.73 -32.76
N GLU A 121 -12.29 2.02 -31.60
CA GLU A 121 -12.99 3.26 -31.28
C GLU A 121 -12.16 4.08 -30.28
N GLU A 122 -12.02 5.39 -30.53
CA GLU A 122 -11.35 6.31 -29.60
C GLU A 122 -12.32 6.61 -28.44
N VAL A 123 -12.08 6.03 -27.26
CA VAL A 123 -13.08 6.02 -26.18
C VAL A 123 -12.99 7.27 -25.29
N TYR A 124 -11.80 7.81 -24.97
CA TYR A 124 -11.66 9.09 -24.25
C TYR A 124 -10.33 9.81 -24.51
N SER A 125 -10.40 11.12 -24.78
CA SER A 125 -9.27 12.06 -24.65
C SER A 125 -9.35 12.69 -23.27
N LEU A 126 -8.38 12.40 -22.40
CA LEU A 126 -8.20 13.16 -21.17
C LEU A 126 -7.68 14.55 -21.58
N LYS A 127 -8.52 15.59 -21.43
CA LYS A 127 -8.11 16.99 -21.51
C LYS A 127 -7.60 17.46 -20.16
#